data_AF-A0A522U005-F1
#
_entry.id   AF-A0A522U005-F1
#
_cell.length_a   1.000
_cell.length_b   1.000
_cell.length_c   1.000
_cell.angle_alpha   90.00
_cell.angle_beta   90.00
_cell.angle_gamma   90.00
#
_symmetry.space_group_name_H-M   'P 1'
#
loop_
_entity.id
_entity.type
_entity.pdbx_description
1 polymer ?
#
loop_
_entity_poly.entity_id
_entity_poly.type
_entity_poly.pdbx_seq_one_letter_code
_entity_poly.pdbx_strand_id
1 'polypeptide(L)'
;MEVLKPKAMDVHPGEEIAGWARAQLEIARSILDNPGGGLLFATQTIGQVKSALHERDAARWEDVVAELDRAEDAGVRREFDAARGRLDKVVAKLTSH
;
A
#
# COMPACT_ATOMS: atom_id res chain seq x y z
N MET A 1 -12.13 -22.65 30.49
CA MET A 1 -11.99 -22.25 29.07
C MET A 1 -11.06 -21.06 29.06
N GLU A 2 -9.83 -21.26 28.59
CA GLU A 2 -8.82 -20.20 28.55
C GLU A 2 -9.08 -19.35 27.29
N VAL A 3 -9.53 -18.11 27.49
CA VAL A 3 -9.79 -17.18 26.38
C VAL A 3 -8.45 -16.55 26.00
N LEU A 4 -7.91 -16.94 24.85
CA LEU A 4 -6.71 -16.32 24.29
C LEU A 4 -7.01 -14.84 24.00
N LYS A 5 -6.25 -13.95 24.60
CA LYS A 5 -6.32 -12.51 24.29
C LYS A 5 -5.90 -12.30 22.83
N PRO A 6 -6.42 -11.25 22.16
CA PRO A 6 -5.92 -10.86 20.84
C PRO A 6 -4.39 -10.77 20.89
N LYS A 7 -3.74 -11.35 19.89
CA LYS A 7 -2.28 -11.22 19.74
C LYS A 7 -1.95 -9.73 19.78
N ALA A 8 -0.95 -9.34 20.58
CA ALA A 8 -0.49 -7.96 20.60
C ALA A 8 -0.19 -7.54 19.17
N MET A 9 -0.72 -6.38 18.76
CA MET A 9 -0.47 -5.86 17.42
C MET A 9 1.03 -5.73 17.23
N ASP A 10 1.54 -6.39 16.20
CA ASP A 10 2.93 -6.27 15.80
C ASP A 10 3.10 -4.88 15.17
N VAL A 11 3.43 -3.92 16.02
CA VAL A 11 3.74 -2.56 15.62
C VAL A 11 5.18 -2.54 15.13
N HIS A 12 5.41 -3.03 13.92
CA HIS A 12 6.64 -2.81 13.15
C HIS A 12 7.16 -1.39 13.42
N PRO A 13 8.33 -1.16 14.06
CA PRO A 13 8.84 0.19 14.33
C PRO A 13 8.84 1.07 13.07
N GLY A 14 8.81 2.39 13.23
CA GLY A 14 8.51 3.33 12.13
C GLY A 14 9.39 3.24 10.88
N GLU A 15 10.56 2.60 10.94
CA GLU A 15 11.39 2.28 9.75
C GLU A 15 10.93 1.00 9.03
N GLU A 16 10.39 0.03 9.75
CA GLU A 16 9.86 -1.22 9.17
C GLU A 16 8.59 -0.98 8.34
N ILE A 17 7.77 0.04 8.66
CA ILE A 17 6.52 0.32 7.94
C ILE A 17 6.78 0.75 6.49
N ALA A 18 7.84 1.53 6.23
CA ALA A 18 8.19 1.98 4.88
C ALA A 18 8.69 0.80 4.04
N GLY A 19 9.54 -0.05 4.62
CA GLY A 19 10.02 -1.28 3.98
C GLY A 19 8.89 -2.26 3.66
N TRP A 20 7.98 -2.48 4.60
CA TRP A 20 6.78 -3.31 4.39
C TRP A 20 5.88 -2.73 3.29
N ALA A 21 5.53 -1.44 3.37
CA ALA A 21 4.69 -0.78 2.39
C ALA A 21 5.28 -0.89 0.98
N ARG A 22 6.59 -0.68 0.85
CA ARG A 22 7.31 -0.84 -0.42
C ARG A 22 7.12 -2.24 -1.00
N ALA A 23 7.39 -3.28 -0.21
CA ALA A 23 7.27 -4.67 -0.66
C ALA A 23 5.84 -5.01 -1.11
N GLN A 24 4.83 -4.55 -0.36
CA GLN A 24 3.42 -4.73 -0.73
C GLN A 24 3.07 -4.04 -2.05
N LEU A 25 3.52 -2.80 -2.24
CA LEU A 25 3.23 -2.02 -3.45
C LEU A 25 3.96 -2.55 -4.69
N GLU A 26 5.17 -3.11 -4.54
CA GLU A 26 5.88 -3.80 -5.62
C GLU A 26 5.10 -5.03 -6.11
N ILE A 27 4.51 -5.80 -5.19
CA ILE A 27 3.62 -6.91 -5.54
C ILE A 27 2.36 -6.39 -6.24
N ALA A 28 1.66 -5.42 -5.65
CA ALA A 28 0.44 -4.84 -6.23
C ALA A 28 0.67 -4.31 -7.65
N ARG A 29 1.80 -3.63 -7.88
CA ARG A 29 2.23 -3.16 -9.20
C ARG A 29 2.39 -4.29 -10.20
N SER A 30 2.98 -5.42 -9.78
CA SER A 30 3.27 -6.56 -10.66
C SER A 30 2.03 -7.36 -11.07
N ILE A 31 0.94 -7.24 -10.32
CA ILE A 31 -0.28 -8.06 -10.53
C ILE A 31 -1.51 -7.25 -10.98
N LEU A 32 -1.39 -5.92 -11.10
CA LEU A 32 -2.52 -5.01 -11.30
C LEU A 32 -3.42 -5.37 -12.50
N ASP A 33 -2.84 -5.83 -13.60
CA ASP A 33 -3.53 -6.22 -14.83
C ASP A 33 -3.60 -7.74 -15.04
N ASN A 34 -3.20 -8.53 -14.04
CA ASN A 34 -3.29 -9.99 -14.13
C ASN A 34 -4.76 -10.43 -14.18
N PRO A 35 -5.12 -11.32 -15.11
CA PRO A 35 -6.45 -11.92 -15.14
C PRO A 35 -6.70 -12.75 -13.87
N GLY A 36 -7.97 -12.96 -13.51
CA GLY A 36 -8.33 -13.82 -12.38
C GLY A 36 -8.26 -13.16 -11.00
N GLY A 37 -8.31 -11.82 -10.93
CA GLY A 37 -8.46 -11.08 -9.68
C GLY A 37 -7.28 -10.20 -9.29
N GLY A 38 -6.25 -10.08 -10.12
CA GLY A 38 -5.07 -9.25 -9.86
C GLY A 38 -5.41 -7.81 -9.45
N LEU A 39 -6.35 -7.18 -10.17
CA LEU A 39 -6.85 -5.84 -9.83
C LEU A 39 -7.45 -5.76 -8.41
N LEU A 40 -8.26 -6.74 -8.00
CA LEU A 40 -8.88 -6.75 -6.67
C LEU A 40 -7.81 -6.87 -5.56
N PHE A 41 -6.85 -7.78 -5.74
CA PHE A 41 -5.75 -7.93 -4.78
C PHE A 41 -4.89 -6.66 -4.72
N ALA A 42 -4.58 -6.06 -5.86
CA ALA A 42 -3.79 -4.84 -5.92
C ALA A 42 -4.49 -3.67 -5.21
N THR A 43 -5.79 -3.43 -5.44
CA THR A 43 -6.52 -2.34 -4.77
C THR A 43 -6.67 -2.58 -3.27
N GLN A 44 -6.94 -3.82 -2.83
CA GLN A 44 -6.95 -4.18 -1.41
C GLN A 44 -5.61 -3.92 -0.75
N THR A 45 -4.51 -4.29 -1.42
CA THR A 45 -3.15 -4.05 -0.94
C THR A 45 -2.86 -2.55 -0.81
N ILE A 46 -3.24 -1.75 -1.82
CA ILE A 46 -3.11 -0.28 -1.76
C ILE A 46 -3.89 0.29 -0.57
N GLY A 47 -5.14 -0.15 -0.36
CA GLY A 47 -5.96 0.26 0.77
C GLY A 47 -5.33 -0.07 2.12
N GLN A 48 -4.80 -1.29 2.30
CA GLN A 48 -4.12 -1.70 3.52
C GLN A 48 -2.88 -0.84 3.81
N VAL A 49 -2.07 -0.56 2.79
CA VAL A 49 -0.89 0.30 2.93
C VAL A 49 -1.29 1.72 3.31
N LYS A 50 -2.32 2.30 2.67
CA LYS A 50 -2.84 3.63 3.02
C LYS A 50 -3.26 3.71 4.48
N SER A 51 -4.07 2.76 4.94
CA SER A 51 -4.52 2.71 6.34
C SER A 51 -3.34 2.60 7.31
N ALA A 52 -2.41 1.69 7.05
CA ALA A 52 -1.26 1.47 7.93
C ALA A 52 -0.31 2.67 8.00
N LEU A 53 -0.08 3.37 6.88
CA LEU A 53 0.71 4.61 6.86
C LEU A 53 -0.02 5.73 7.63
N HIS A 54 -1.31 5.94 7.36
CA HIS A 54 -2.10 6.97 7.99
C HIS A 54 -2.21 6.77 9.52
N GLU A 55 -2.42 5.54 9.98
CA GLU A 55 -2.46 5.20 11.41
C GLU A 55 -1.13 5.45 12.12
N ARG A 56 -0.01 5.36 11.39
CA ARG A 56 1.32 5.54 11.97
C ARG A 56 1.67 7.02 12.15
N ASP A 57 1.53 7.81 11.09
CA ASP A 57 1.85 9.24 11.08
C ASP A 57 1.19 9.92 9.88
N ALA A 58 -0.06 10.34 10.04
CA ALA A 58 -0.84 10.93 8.95
C ALA A 58 -0.17 12.15 8.31
N ALA A 59 0.49 13.00 9.12
CA ALA A 59 1.15 14.21 8.61
C ALA A 59 2.40 13.88 7.79
N ARG A 60 3.22 12.93 8.25
CA ARG A 60 4.40 12.48 7.50
C ARG A 60 4.02 11.84 6.16
N TRP A 61 2.92 11.10 6.11
CA TRP A 61 2.57 10.25 4.96
C TRP A 61 1.49 10.81 4.03
N GLU A 62 1.00 12.03 4.27
CA GLU A 62 -0.08 12.66 3.49
C GLU A 62 0.18 12.59 1.98
N ASP A 63 1.36 13.03 1.53
CA ASP A 63 1.75 13.03 0.12
C ASP A 63 1.86 11.62 -0.49
N VAL A 64 2.19 10.62 0.32
CA VAL A 64 2.26 9.23 -0.12
C VAL A 64 0.86 8.65 -0.27
N VAL A 65 0.00 8.86 0.72
CA VAL A 65 -1.41 8.42 0.69
C VAL A 65 -2.15 9.06 -0.48
N ALA A 66 -1.94 10.36 -0.73
CA ALA A 66 -2.58 11.06 -1.84
C ALA A 66 -2.13 10.56 -3.23
N GLU A 67 -0.91 10.03 -3.39
CA GLU A 67 -0.50 9.38 -4.63
C GLU A 67 -1.06 7.95 -4.74
N LEU A 68 -1.19 7.24 -3.62
CA LEU A 68 -1.83 5.93 -3.57
C LEU A 68 -3.32 6.01 -3.92
N ASP A 69 -4.05 7.03 -3.48
CA ASP A 69 -5.43 7.30 -3.89
C ASP A 69 -5.55 7.43 -5.42
N ARG A 70 -4.63 8.17 -6.04
CA ARG A 70 -4.62 8.36 -7.50
C ARG A 70 -4.20 7.09 -8.25
N ALA A 71 -3.33 6.28 -7.67
CA ALA A 71 -2.94 4.97 -8.22
C ALA A 71 -4.12 4.00 -8.20
N GLU A 72 -4.87 3.98 -7.09
CA GLU A 72 -6.08 3.17 -6.91
C GLU A 72 -7.17 3.59 -7.91
N ASP A 73 -7.47 4.89 -8.03
CA ASP A 73 -8.46 5.41 -8.99
C ASP A 73 -8.12 5.05 -10.44
N ALA A 74 -6.85 5.22 -10.84
CA ALA A 74 -6.37 4.79 -12.16
C ALA A 74 -6.52 3.28 -12.37
N GLY A 75 -6.20 2.46 -11.35
CA GLY A 75 -6.36 1.01 -11.38
C GLY A 75 -7.81 0.59 -11.58
N VAL A 76 -8.75 1.20 -10.83
CA VAL A 76 -10.20 0.94 -10.94
C VAL A 76 -10.73 1.32 -12.32
N ARG A 77 -10.23 2.42 -12.91
CA ARG A 77 -10.54 2.83 -14.28
C ARG A 77 -9.84 2.01 -15.37
N ARG A 78 -9.02 1.02 -14.98
CA ARG A 78 -8.21 0.18 -15.88
C ARG A 78 -7.17 0.96 -16.68
N GLU A 79 -6.72 2.10 -16.16
CA GLU A 79 -5.62 2.89 -16.69
C GLU A 79 -4.29 2.34 -16.12
N PHE A 80 -3.97 1.07 -16.45
CA PHE A 80 -2.95 0.31 -15.74
C PHE A 80 -1.54 0.90 -15.82
N ASP A 81 -1.16 1.48 -16.95
CA ASP A 81 0.16 2.11 -17.09
C ASP A 81 0.28 3.38 -16.24
N ALA A 82 -0.80 4.16 -16.13
CA ALA A 82 -0.86 5.32 -15.26
C ALA A 82 -0.78 4.90 -13.78
N ALA A 83 -1.52 3.85 -13.40
CA ALA A 83 -1.48 3.29 -12.05
C ALA A 83 -0.08 2.78 -11.69
N ARG A 84 0.58 2.00 -12.57
CA ARG A 84 1.96 1.54 -12.36
C ARG A 84 2.94 2.69 -12.20
N GLY A 85 2.85 3.71 -13.07
CA GLY A 85 3.72 4.89 -12.98
C GLY A 85 3.55 5.67 -11.66
N ARG A 86 2.35 5.65 -11.05
CA ARG A 86 2.12 6.22 -9.73
C ARG A 86 2.69 5.34 -8.61
N LEU A 87 2.49 4.02 -8.69
CA LEU A 87 3.08 3.07 -7.75
C LEU A 87 4.61 3.17 -7.75
N ASP A 88 5.24 3.32 -8.91
CA ASP A 88 6.69 3.53 -9.03
C ASP A 88 7.16 4.80 -8.31
N LYS A 89 6.41 5.90 -8.43
CA LYS A 89 6.70 7.14 -7.69
C LYS A 89 6.59 6.95 -6.18
N VAL A 90 5.57 6.22 -5.72
CA VAL A 90 5.40 5.95 -4.29
C VAL A 90 6.52 5.09 -3.75
N VAL A 91 6.87 3.99 -4.44
CA VAL A 91 7.99 3.11 -4.07
C VAL A 91 9.30 3.89 -3.96
N ALA A 92 9.57 4.81 -4.89
CA ALA A 92 10.74 5.69 -4.83
C ALA A 92 10.72 6.63 -3.62
N LYS A 93 9.56 7.24 -3.30
CA LYS A 93 9.40 8.10 -2.11
C LYS A 93 9.64 7.32 -0.82
N LEU A 94 9.08 6.12 -0.70
CA LEU A 94 9.24 5.26 0.49
C LEU A 94 10.69 4.82 0.73
N THR A 95 11.56 4.85 -0.28
CA THR A 95 12.99 4.52 -0.15
C THR A 95 13.81 5.69 0.43
N SER A 96 13.27 6.91 0.39
CA SER A 96 13.95 8.12 0.89
C SER A 96 13.61 8.45 2.36
N HIS A 97 12.91 7.56 3.05
CA HIS A 97 12.29 7.76 4.37
C HIS A 97 12.80 6.77 5.41
#